data_AF-A0A4P7SGG6-F1
#
_entry.id   AF-A0A4P7SGG6-F1
#
_cell.length_a   1.000
_cell.length_b   1.000
_cell.length_c   1.000
_cell.angle_alpha   90.00
_cell.angle_beta   90.00
_cell.angle_gamma   90.00
#
_symmetry.space_group_name_H-M   'P 1'
#
loop_
_entity.id
_entity.type
_entity.pdbx_description
1 polymer ?
#
loop_
_entity_poly.entity_id
_entity_poly.type
_entity_poly.pdbx_seq_one_letter_code
_entity_poly.pdbx_strand_id
1 'polypeptide(L)' 'MSHVTPTPEQPAVPAGLRTLIYYVALTVGFLGLLASGLVAIYLPEQAENTGQAVGVINGALLFLTGALGVAYRPTR' A
#
# COMPACT_ATOMS: atom_id res chain seq x y z
N MET A 1 -8.65 -8.44 44.24
CA MET A 1 -8.73 -7.81 42.91
C MET A 1 -7.67 -8.49 42.05
N SER A 2 -8.08 -9.43 41.20
CA SER A 2 -7.15 -10.18 40.34
C SER A 2 -6.54 -9.21 39.32
N HIS A 3 -5.22 -9.05 39.38
CA HIS A 3 -4.44 -8.41 38.32
C HIS A 3 -4.51 -9.31 37.08
N VAL A 4 -5.54 -9.13 36.26
CA VAL A 4 -5.58 -9.66 34.90
C VAL A 4 -4.66 -8.78 34.09
N THR A 5 -3.48 -9.29 33.75
CA THR A 5 -2.63 -8.66 32.74
C THR A 5 -3.39 -8.71 31.42
N PRO A 6 -3.70 -7.57 30.77
CA PRO A 6 -4.35 -7.61 29.46
C PRO A 6 -3.42 -8.37 28.53
N THR A 7 -3.91 -9.50 28.00
CA THR A 7 -3.19 -10.29 27.03
C THR A 7 -2.97 -9.41 25.79
N PRO A 8 -1.78 -9.38 25.17
CA PRO A 8 -1.58 -8.58 23.98
C PRO A 8 -2.59 -9.03 22.92
N GLU A 9 -3.56 -8.18 22.59
CA GLU A 9 -4.55 -8.45 21.54
C GLU A 9 -3.79 -8.81 20.27
N GLN A 10 -4.07 -10.00 19.73
CA GLN A 10 -3.53 -10.37 18.43
C GLN A 10 -4.12 -9.42 17.39
N PRO A 11 -3.28 -8.72 16.61
CA PRO A 11 -3.79 -7.83 15.58
C PRO A 11 -4.66 -8.60 14.58
N ALA A 12 -5.77 -8.00 14.14
CA ALA A 12 -6.68 -8.61 13.18
C ALA A 12 -5.99 -9.02 11.85
N VAL A 13 -4.91 -8.33 11.49
CA VAL A 13 -4.11 -8.63 10.29
C VAL A 13 -2.75 -9.21 10.69
N PRO A 14 -2.38 -10.41 10.20
CA PRO A 14 -1.06 -10.99 10.45
C PRO A 14 0.09 -10.08 10.01
N ALA A 15 1.19 -10.07 10.77
CA ALA A 15 2.37 -9.25 10.44
C ALA A 15 2.93 -9.56 9.04
N GLY A 16 2.97 -10.85 8.65
CA GLY A 16 3.44 -11.26 7.32
C GLY A 16 2.62 -10.69 6.16
N LEU A 17 1.29 -10.58 6.33
CA LEU A 17 0.42 -10.01 5.30
C LEU A 17 0.66 -8.51 5.14
N ARG A 18 0.95 -7.79 6.23
CA ARG A 18 1.28 -6.36 6.19
C ARG A 18 2.61 -6.10 5.51
N THR A 19 3.63 -6.89 5.85
CA THR A 19 4.94 -6.83 5.21
C THR A 19 4.85 -7.11 3.72
N LEU A 20 4.07 -8.13 3.32
CA LEU A 20 3.83 -8.43 1.92
C LEU A 20 3.19 -7.25 1.19
N ILE A 21 2.13 -6.67 1.75
CA ILE A 21 1.41 -5.56 1.10
C ILE A 21 2.27 -4.31 1.03
N TYR A 22 3.09 -4.04 2.05
CA TYR A 22 4.07 -2.95 2.01
C TYR A 22 5.07 -3.12 0.87
N TYR A 23 5.69 -4.29 0.74
CA TYR A 23 6.66 -4.54 -0.33
C TYR A 23 6.01 -4.54 -1.72
N VAL A 24 4.79 -5.07 -1.86
CA VAL A 24 4.04 -5.00 -3.11
C VAL A 24 3.74 -3.55 -3.48
N ALA A 25 3.24 -2.74 -2.54
CA ALA A 25 2.97 -1.33 -2.78
C ALA A 25 4.24 -0.55 -3.17
N LEU A 26 5.36 -0.83 -2.50
CA LEU A 26 6.64 -0.20 -2.79
C LEU A 26 7.18 -0.59 -4.18
N THR A 27 7.05 -1.87 -4.55
CA THR A 27 7.47 -2.37 -5.87
C THR A 27 6.62 -1.77 -6.98
N VAL A 28 5.30 -1.77 -6.82
CA VAL A 28 4.39 -1.22 -7.83
C VAL A 28 4.56 0.29 -7.96
N GLY A 29 4.73 1.02 -6.85
CA GLY A 29 5.01 2.45 -6.87
C GLY A 29 6.32 2.78 -7.59
N PHE A 30 7.38 2.01 -7.32
CA PHE A 30 8.67 2.15 -8.01
C PHE A 30 8.54 1.88 -9.51
N LEU A 31 7.91 0.77 -9.90
CA LEU A 31 7.72 0.42 -11.31
C LEU A 31 6.85 1.45 -12.04
N GLY A 32 5.80 1.97 -11.40
CA GLY A 32 4.96 3.02 -11.96
C GLY A 32 5.73 4.32 -12.20
N LEU A 33 6.60 4.72 -11.26
CA LEU A 33 7.41 5.93 -11.38
C LEU A 33 8.52 5.77 -12.43
N LEU A 34 9.13 4.58 -12.51
CA LEU A 34 10.09 4.26 -13.56
C LEU A 34 9.44 4.23 -14.94
N ALA A 35 8.28 3.57 -15.07
CA ALA A 35 7.54 3.49 -16.33
C ALA A 35 7.06 4.87 -16.79
N SER A 36 6.54 5.71 -15.89
CA SER A 36 6.11 7.07 -16.25
C SER A 36 7.29 7.93 -16.70
N GLY A 37 8.45 7.82 -16.05
CA GLY A 37 9.68 8.50 -16.45
C GLY A 37 10.19 8.04 -17.82
N LEU A 38 10.21 6.74 -18.08
CA LEU A 38 10.63 6.19 -19.38
C LEU A 38 9.65 6.59 -20.50
N VAL A 39 8.34 6.50 -20.27
CA VAL A 39 7.33 6.90 -21.26
C VAL A 39 7.45 8.40 -21.57
N ALA A 40 7.67 9.25 -20.57
CA ALA A 40 7.87 10.69 -20.82
C ALA A 40 9.08 10.99 -21.73
N ILE A 41 10.12 10.16 -21.69
CA ILE A 41 11.34 10.33 -22.51
C ILE A 41 11.16 9.74 -23.92
N TYR A 42 10.64 8.51 -24.02
CA TYR A 42 10.63 7.75 -25.28
C TYR A 42 9.30 7.83 -26.04
N LEU A 43 8.20 8.10 -25.35
CA LEU A 43 6.83 8.04 -25.87
C LEU A 43 5.98 9.20 -25.29
N PRO A 44 6.34 10.47 -25.57
CA PRO A 44 5.73 11.64 -24.92
C PRO A 44 4.22 11.74 -25.17
N GLU A 45 3.75 11.24 -26.32
CA GLU A 45 2.33 11.20 -26.71
C GLU A 45 1.48 10.32 -25.78
N GLN A 46 2.10 9.38 -25.07
CA GLN A 46 1.44 8.44 -24.17
C GLN A 46 1.66 8.77 -22.68
N ALA A 47 2.43 9.83 -22.39
CA ALA A 47 2.84 10.20 -21.04
C ALA A 47 1.64 10.58 -20.16
N GLU A 48 0.64 11.27 -20.72
CA GLU A 48 -0.57 11.68 -20.00
C GLU A 48 -1.40 10.47 -19.55
N ASN A 49 -1.67 9.53 -20.46
CA ASN A 49 -2.41 8.30 -20.16
C ASN A 49 -1.67 7.42 -19.15
N THR A 50 -0.34 7.33 -19.28
CA THR A 50 0.50 6.56 -18.36
C THR A 50 0.54 7.21 -16.98
N GLY A 51 0.63 8.53 -16.90
CA GLY A 51 0.57 9.28 -15.65
C GLY A 51 -0.76 9.08 -14.92
N GLN A 52 -1.89 9.12 -15.64
CA GLN A 52 -3.20 8.83 -15.08
C GLN A 52 -3.31 7.39 -14.58
N ALA A 53 -2.87 6.40 -15.36
CA ALA A 53 -2.90 4.99 -14.97
C ALA A 53 -2.06 4.73 -13.71
N VAL A 54 -0.84 5.27 -13.64
CA VAL A 54 0.01 5.18 -12.45
C VAL A 54 -0.62 5.87 -11.25
N GLY A 55 -1.29 7.02 -11.45
CA GLY A 55 -2.05 7.72 -10.43
C GLY A 55 -3.20 6.89 -9.84
N VAL A 56 -3.99 6.23 -10.69
CA VAL A 56 -5.09 5.35 -10.27
C VAL A 56 -4.56 4.15 -9.48
N ILE A 57 -3.49 3.51 -9.97
CA ILE A 57 -2.88 2.35 -9.30
C ILE A 57 -2.33 2.75 -7.92
N ASN A 58 -1.61 3.86 -7.83
CA ASN A 58 -1.09 4.36 -6.55
C ASN A 58 -2.23 4.76 -5.60
N GLY A 59 -3.31 5.36 -6.10
CA GLY A 59 -4.50 5.66 -5.31
C GLY A 59 -5.16 4.40 -4.73
N ALA A 60 -5.30 3.35 -5.52
CA ALA A 60 -5.82 2.06 -5.07
C ALA A 60 -4.91 1.42 -4.00
N LEU A 61 -3.59 1.50 -4.17
CA LEU A 61 -2.63 1.00 -3.18
C LEU A 61 -2.67 1.80 -1.87
N LEU A 62 -2.81 3.12 -1.94
CA LEU A 62 -2.99 3.98 -0.76
C LEU A 62 -4.29 3.68 -0.03
N PHE A 63 -5.37 3.42 -0.77
CA PHE A 63 -6.63 3.01 -0.18
C PHE A 63 -6.50 1.65 0.54
N LEU A 64 -5.86 0.66 -0.08
CA LEU A 64 -5.64 -0.66 0.51
C LEU A 64 -4.74 -0.59 1.76
N THR A 65 -3.63 0.15 1.68
CA THR A 65 -2.74 0.36 2.84
C THR A 65 -3.42 1.16 3.95
N GLY A 66 -4.24 2.14 3.61
CA GLY A 66 -5.10 2.86 4.57
C GLY A 66 -6.11 1.93 5.25
N ALA A 67 -6.81 1.09 4.48
CA ALA A 67 -7.76 0.11 5.01
C ALA A 67 -7.08 -0.92 5.94
N LEU A 68 -5.88 -1.38 5.60
CA LEU A 68 -5.05 -2.23 6.46
C LEU A 68 -4.58 -1.50 7.72
N GLY A 69 -4.26 -0.21 7.62
CA GLY A 69 -3.93 0.64 8.76
C GLY A 69 -5.11 0.83 9.72
N VAL A 70 -6.34 0.95 9.20
CA VAL A 70 -7.57 1.00 10.02
C VAL A 70 -7.86 -0.37 10.65
N ALA A 71 -7.68 -1.46 9.89
CA ALA A 71 -7.81 -2.83 10.38
C ALA A 71 -6.73 -3.23 11.41
N TYR A 72 -5.68 -2.44 11.56
CA TYR A 72 -4.67 -2.60 12.62
C TYR A 72 -5.14 -2.08 13.98
N ARG A 73 -6.32 -1.43 14.09
CA ARG A 73 -6.87 -1.10 15.41
C ARG A 73 -7.00 -2.38 16.24
N PRO A 74 -6.41 -2.42 17.46
CA PRO A 74 -6.69 -3.47 18.42
C PRO A 74 -8.22 -3.50 18.65
N THR A 75 -8.86 -4.61 18.32
CA THR A 75 -10.28 -4.80 18.51
C THR A 75 -10.55 -5.46 19.87
N ARG A 76 -10.42 -4.66 20.94
CA ARG A 76 -10.94 -4.85 22.31
C ARG A 76 -10.45 -6.04 23.15
#